data_AF-A0A4Q3SH08-F1
#
_entry.id   AF-A0A4Q3SH08-F1
#
_cell.length_a   1.000
_cell.length_b   1.000
_cell.length_c   1.000
_cell.angle_alpha   90.00
_cell.angle_beta   90.00
_cell.angle_gamma   90.00
#
_symmetry.space_group_name_H-M   'P 1'
#
loop_
_entity.id
_entity.type
_entity.pdbx_description
1 polymer ?
#
loop_
_entity_poly.entity_id
_entity_poly.type
_entity_poly.pdbx_seq_one_letter_code
_entity_poly.pdbx_strand_id
1 'polypeptide(L)'
;MKLLRYGPKGAEKPGLLDANGQVRDLSAHVDDIGGKALSPASLQRLAALDPTTLPLVPGTPQQDLRLGACVGGTRKFICIGLNYADHAAETGAAIPKEPIIFNKWITAMCGPDDDVEIPRGSVKTDWEVELGVVIGTGGKYIDEASALDHVAGYCVINDVSEREYQTERGGTWDKGKGCDTFGPTGPWLVTKDEAG
;
A
#
# COMPACT_ATOMS: atom_id res chain seq x y z
N MET A 1 -3.10 3.93 -15.30
CA MET A 1 -3.67 5.03 -14.48
C MET A 1 -3.14 5.05 -13.04
N LYS A 2 -3.33 6.17 -12.32
CA LYS A 2 -2.97 6.34 -10.89
C LYS A 2 -4.23 6.62 -10.05
N LEU A 3 -4.56 5.71 -9.12
CA LEU A 3 -5.72 5.78 -8.24
C LEU A 3 -5.31 6.09 -6.80
N LEU A 4 -6.10 6.88 -6.08
CA LEU A 4 -5.78 7.29 -4.71
C LEU A 4 -7.04 7.47 -3.87
N ARG A 5 -6.86 7.63 -2.55
CA ARG A 5 -7.91 7.99 -1.61
C ARG A 5 -7.55 9.33 -0.99
N TYR A 6 -8.47 10.30 -1.00
CA TYR A 6 -8.20 11.67 -0.53
C TYR A 6 -9.20 12.11 0.53
N GLY A 7 -8.82 13.06 1.39
CA GLY A 7 -9.70 13.65 2.41
C GLY A 7 -9.34 13.26 3.85
N PRO A 8 -10.21 13.58 4.82
CA PRO A 8 -9.96 13.34 6.25
C PRO A 8 -9.81 11.86 6.61
N LYS A 9 -9.05 11.56 7.66
CA LYS A 9 -8.82 10.19 8.14
C LYS A 9 -10.14 9.49 8.44
N GLY A 10 -10.37 8.34 7.80
CA GLY A 10 -11.58 7.53 7.97
C GLY A 10 -12.81 8.02 7.19
N ALA A 11 -12.68 9.10 6.42
CA ALA A 11 -13.72 9.63 5.53
C ALA A 11 -13.15 9.89 4.12
N GLU A 12 -12.15 9.13 3.71
CA GLU A 12 -11.52 9.32 2.40
C GLU A 12 -12.46 8.95 1.27
N LYS A 13 -12.30 9.66 0.15
CA LYS A 13 -13.02 9.45 -1.10
C LYS A 13 -12.08 8.92 -2.18
N PRO A 14 -12.58 8.13 -3.14
CA PRO A 14 -11.78 7.65 -4.26
C PRO A 14 -11.46 8.78 -5.23
N GLY A 15 -10.23 8.78 -5.74
CA GLY A 15 -9.79 9.74 -6.74
C GLY A 15 -8.80 9.16 -7.74
N LEU A 16 -8.55 9.93 -8.80
CA LEU A 16 -7.60 9.64 -9.87
C LEU A 16 -6.67 10.84 -10.07
N LEU A 17 -5.37 10.59 -10.25
CA LEU A 17 -4.40 11.63 -10.57
C LEU A 17 -4.42 11.89 -12.09
N ASP A 18 -4.71 13.12 -12.50
CA ASP A 18 -4.68 13.50 -13.90
C ASP A 18 -3.26 13.81 -14.41
N ALA A 19 -3.14 14.10 -15.72
CA ALA A 19 -1.86 14.38 -16.36
C ALA A 19 -1.16 15.66 -15.85
N ASN A 20 -1.90 16.56 -15.20
CA ASN A 20 -1.36 17.78 -14.60
C ASN A 20 -0.99 17.58 -13.12
N GLY A 21 -1.09 16.36 -12.59
CA GLY A 21 -0.84 16.06 -11.19
C GLY A 21 -1.95 16.52 -10.25
N GLN A 22 -3.15 16.79 -10.76
CA GLN A 22 -4.30 17.19 -9.96
C GLN A 22 -5.20 15.99 -9.66
N VAL A 23 -5.92 16.04 -8.54
CA VAL A 23 -6.83 14.96 -8.12
C VAL A 23 -8.21 15.18 -8.73
N ARG A 24 -8.77 14.13 -9.33
CA ARG A 24 -10.13 14.05 -9.86
C ARG A 24 -10.98 13.14 -9.00
N ASP A 25 -12.18 13.58 -8.63
CA ASP A 25 -13.10 12.80 -7.82
C ASP A 25 -13.70 11.62 -8.61
N LEU A 26 -13.70 10.42 -8.01
CA LEU A 26 -14.28 9.20 -8.58
C LEU A 26 -15.53 8.71 -7.83
N SER A 27 -16.06 9.47 -6.87
CA SER A 27 -17.16 9.06 -5.98
C SER A 27 -18.47 8.79 -6.74
N ALA A 28 -18.63 9.33 -7.95
CA ALA A 28 -19.75 9.03 -8.84
C ALA A 28 -19.63 7.68 -9.58
N HIS A 29 -18.46 7.04 -9.55
CA HIS A 29 -18.15 5.84 -10.33
C HIS A 29 -17.84 4.62 -9.46
N VAL A 30 -17.25 4.83 -8.29
CA VAL A 30 -16.92 3.80 -7.30
C VAL A 30 -17.09 4.34 -5.89
N ASP A 31 -17.42 3.47 -4.93
CA ASP A 31 -17.57 3.86 -3.52
C ASP A 31 -16.22 4.13 -2.85
N ASP A 32 -15.19 3.35 -3.22
CA ASP A 32 -13.82 3.47 -2.71
C ASP A 32 -12.81 2.80 -3.66
N ILE A 33 -11.52 3.08 -3.51
CA ILE A 33 -10.43 2.34 -4.18
C ILE A 33 -10.15 1.07 -3.38
N GLY A 34 -11.05 0.09 -3.48
CA GLY A 34 -10.97 -1.15 -2.72
C GLY A 34 -11.97 -2.20 -3.16
N GLY A 35 -11.79 -3.44 -2.71
CA GLY A 35 -12.72 -4.53 -2.99
C GLY A 35 -13.03 -4.70 -4.48
N LYS A 36 -14.30 -4.56 -4.87
CA LYS A 36 -14.74 -4.74 -6.27
C LYS A 36 -14.17 -3.70 -7.23
N ALA A 37 -13.80 -2.51 -6.74
CA ALA A 37 -13.20 -1.46 -7.57
C ALA A 37 -11.83 -1.87 -8.15
N LEU A 38 -11.14 -2.81 -7.50
CA LEU A 38 -9.85 -3.35 -7.95
C LEU A 38 -9.98 -4.51 -8.95
N SER A 39 -11.20 -4.93 -9.28
CA SER A 39 -11.40 -5.99 -10.28
C SER A 39 -10.97 -5.53 -11.68
N PRO A 40 -10.51 -6.42 -12.57
CA PRO A 40 -10.11 -6.05 -13.93
C PRO A 40 -11.19 -5.28 -14.70
N ALA A 41 -12.44 -5.72 -14.61
CA ALA A 41 -13.57 -5.06 -15.26
C ALA A 41 -13.82 -3.64 -14.70
N SER A 42 -13.66 -3.44 -13.39
CA SER A 42 -13.84 -2.11 -12.80
C SER A 42 -12.68 -1.18 -13.17
N LEU A 43 -11.44 -1.67 -13.12
CA LEU A 43 -10.27 -0.91 -13.56
C LEU A 43 -10.37 -0.52 -15.03
N GLN A 44 -10.82 -1.42 -15.91
CA GLN A 44 -11.04 -1.09 -17.33
C GLN A 44 -12.10 0.01 -17.51
N ARG A 45 -13.20 -0.02 -16.73
CA ARG A 45 -14.20 1.06 -16.78
C ARG A 45 -13.63 2.40 -16.31
N LEU A 46 -12.81 2.41 -15.26
CA LEU A 46 -12.14 3.61 -14.78
C LEU A 46 -11.12 4.15 -15.80
N ALA A 47 -10.39 3.25 -16.48
CA ALA A 47 -9.43 3.61 -17.53
C ALA A 47 -10.08 4.36 -18.70
N ALA A 48 -11.34 4.03 -19.00
CA ALA A 48 -12.08 4.58 -20.12
C ALA A 48 -12.71 5.96 -19.82
N LEU A 49 -12.64 6.43 -18.58
CA LEU A 49 -13.11 7.77 -18.22
C LEU A 49 -12.17 8.83 -18.80
N ASP A 50 -12.73 9.96 -19.22
CA ASP A 50 -11.95 11.16 -19.53
C ASP A 50 -11.74 11.95 -18.22
N PRO A 51 -10.50 12.03 -17.68
CA PRO A 51 -10.23 12.72 -16.43
C PRO A 51 -10.62 14.20 -16.45
N THR A 52 -10.66 14.84 -17.61
CA THR A 52 -11.01 16.27 -17.74
C THR A 52 -12.49 16.54 -17.48
N THR A 53 -13.33 15.52 -17.61
CA THR A 53 -14.77 15.59 -17.33
C THR A 53 -15.12 15.36 -15.86
N LEU A 54 -14.16 14.84 -15.07
CA LEU A 54 -14.35 14.54 -13.66
C LEU A 54 -14.20 15.81 -12.80
N PRO A 55 -14.95 15.93 -11.70
CA PRO A 55 -14.81 17.05 -10.78
C PRO A 55 -13.37 17.18 -10.26
N LEU A 56 -12.81 18.39 -10.35
CA LEU A 56 -11.52 18.71 -9.77
C LEU A 56 -11.64 18.78 -8.24
N VAL A 57 -10.76 18.09 -7.54
CA VAL A 57 -10.61 18.21 -6.08
C VAL A 57 -9.67 19.37 -5.79
N PRO A 58 -10.08 20.36 -4.97
CA PRO A 58 -9.22 21.46 -4.58
C PRO A 58 -7.98 20.97 -3.81
N GLY A 59 -6.85 21.61 -4.09
CA GLY A 59 -5.55 21.30 -3.47
C GLY A 59 -4.63 20.47 -4.37
N THR A 60 -3.40 20.37 -3.91
CA THR A 60 -2.28 19.64 -4.50
C THR A 60 -1.97 18.45 -3.59
N PRO A 61 -1.98 17.21 -4.13
CA PRO A 61 -1.70 16.02 -3.34
C PRO A 61 -0.33 16.13 -2.66
N GLN A 62 -0.24 15.70 -1.41
CA GLN A 62 0.97 15.73 -0.58
C GLN A 62 1.51 17.15 -0.27
N GLN A 63 0.68 18.18 -0.44
CA GLN A 63 1.00 19.56 -0.01
C GLN A 63 -0.10 20.10 0.91
N ASP A 64 -1.27 20.40 0.36
CA ASP A 64 -2.45 20.91 1.08
C ASP A 64 -3.68 20.00 0.94
N LEU A 65 -3.57 18.94 0.13
CA LEU A 65 -4.55 17.86 0.04
C LEU A 65 -4.00 16.58 0.69
N ARG A 66 -4.60 16.19 1.83
CA ARG A 66 -4.28 14.92 2.50
C ARG A 66 -4.70 13.72 1.64
N LEU A 67 -3.79 12.77 1.52
CA LEU A 67 -4.04 11.44 0.99
C LEU A 67 -4.14 10.42 2.12
N GLY A 68 -5.10 9.51 2.03
CA GLY A 68 -5.14 8.31 2.88
C GLY A 68 -4.34 7.18 2.24
N ALA A 69 -4.35 6.00 2.90
CA ALA A 69 -3.80 4.80 2.28
C ALA A 69 -4.45 4.60 0.91
N CYS A 70 -3.67 4.37 -0.14
CA CYS A 70 -4.18 4.41 -1.52
C CYS A 70 -5.18 3.29 -1.86
N VAL A 71 -5.35 2.30 -0.97
CA VAL A 71 -6.33 1.22 -1.07
C VAL A 71 -7.14 1.10 0.23
N GLY A 72 -8.45 1.02 0.10
CA GLY A 72 -9.40 0.82 1.19
C GLY A 72 -9.83 -0.64 1.35
N GLY A 73 -10.31 -0.99 2.55
CA GLY A 73 -10.90 -2.30 2.83
C GLY A 73 -9.93 -3.49 2.78
N THR A 74 -8.62 -3.25 2.94
CA THR A 74 -7.61 -4.30 3.02
C THR A 74 -7.90 -5.25 4.18
N ARG A 75 -7.84 -6.55 3.90
CA ARG A 75 -8.11 -7.62 4.89
C ARG A 75 -6.87 -8.41 5.31
N LYS A 76 -5.79 -8.29 4.54
CA LYS A 76 -4.51 -8.94 4.80
C LYS A 76 -3.39 -7.98 4.39
N PHE A 77 -2.44 -7.76 5.29
CA PHE A 77 -1.20 -7.06 5.02
C PHE A 77 -0.06 -8.06 5.24
N ILE A 78 0.40 -8.64 4.14
CA ILE A 78 1.41 -9.70 4.13
C ILE A 78 2.73 -9.09 3.67
N CYS A 79 3.79 -9.33 4.44
CA CYS A 79 5.12 -8.79 4.20
C CYS A 79 6.11 -9.93 3.93
N ILE A 80 7.13 -9.64 3.13
CA ILE A 80 8.19 -10.59 2.78
C ILE A 80 9.52 -10.09 3.32
N GLY A 81 10.15 -10.88 4.18
CA GLY A 81 11.47 -10.57 4.74
C GLY A 81 12.63 -11.00 3.85
N LEU A 82 13.75 -10.28 3.94
CA LEU A 82 15.02 -10.62 3.28
C LEU A 82 14.90 -10.87 1.77
N ASN A 83 14.09 -10.06 1.07
CA ASN A 83 13.78 -10.27 -0.35
C ASN A 83 14.70 -9.50 -1.32
N TYR A 84 15.71 -8.79 -0.81
CA TYR A 84 16.77 -8.16 -1.58
C TYR A 84 18.11 -8.84 -1.24
N ALA A 85 18.79 -9.38 -2.25
CA ALA A 85 20.03 -10.15 -2.07
C ALA A 85 21.11 -9.32 -1.35
N ASP A 86 21.21 -8.04 -1.66
CA ASP A 86 22.16 -7.11 -1.03
C ASP A 86 21.82 -6.90 0.46
N HIS A 87 20.54 -6.82 0.81
CA HIS A 87 20.09 -6.71 2.20
C HIS A 87 20.34 -7.99 3.02
N ALA A 88 20.22 -9.17 2.40
CA ALA A 88 20.61 -10.42 3.04
C ALA A 88 22.13 -10.47 3.32
N ALA A 89 22.95 -9.95 2.39
CA ALA A 89 24.39 -9.85 2.57
C ALA A 89 24.79 -8.85 3.66
N GLU A 90 24.14 -7.68 3.74
CA GLU A 90 24.39 -6.64 4.76
C GLU A 90 24.12 -7.11 6.19
N THR A 91 23.09 -7.92 6.39
CA THR A 91 22.70 -8.44 7.70
C THR A 91 23.46 -9.71 8.11
N GLY A 92 24.30 -10.26 7.22
CA GLY A 92 25.01 -11.52 7.43
C GLY A 92 24.08 -12.74 7.50
N ALA A 93 22.84 -12.61 7.04
CA ALA A 93 21.86 -13.68 7.06
C ALA A 93 22.07 -14.65 5.89
N ALA A 94 21.85 -15.94 6.11
CA ALA A 94 21.80 -16.90 5.02
C ALA A 94 20.57 -16.61 4.14
N ILE A 95 20.74 -16.71 2.81
CA ILE A 95 19.62 -16.57 1.87
C ILE A 95 18.56 -17.62 2.21
N PRO A 96 17.31 -17.22 2.53
CA PRO A 96 16.26 -18.15 2.86
C PRO A 96 15.94 -19.10 1.70
N LYS A 97 15.65 -20.37 2.00
CA LYS A 97 15.18 -21.35 0.99
C LYS A 97 13.71 -21.18 0.63
N GLU A 98 12.96 -20.49 1.48
CA GLU A 98 11.56 -20.14 1.30
C GLU A 98 11.37 -18.68 1.73
N PRO A 99 10.42 -17.93 1.13
CA PRO A 99 10.15 -16.56 1.55
C PRO A 99 9.80 -16.48 3.04
N ILE A 100 10.42 -15.55 3.76
CA ILE A 100 10.04 -15.27 5.14
C ILE A 100 8.75 -14.45 5.11
N ILE A 101 7.66 -15.01 5.62
CA ILE A 101 6.36 -14.35 5.65
C ILE A 101 6.04 -13.90 7.07
N PHE A 102 5.67 -12.63 7.21
CA PHE A 102 5.10 -12.06 8.43
C PHE A 102 3.96 -11.11 8.06
N ASN A 103 3.23 -10.62 9.07
CA ASN A 103 2.08 -9.75 8.83
C ASN A 103 2.21 -8.44 9.59
N LYS A 104 1.59 -7.41 9.02
CA LYS A 104 1.17 -6.24 9.80
C LYS A 104 -0.31 -6.33 10.10
N TRP A 105 -0.71 -5.80 11.25
CA TRP A 105 -2.13 -5.58 11.51
C TRP A 105 -2.66 -4.53 10.54
N ILE A 106 -3.91 -4.65 10.12
CA ILE A 106 -4.51 -3.68 9.18
C ILE A 106 -4.58 -2.26 9.78
N THR A 107 -4.50 -2.12 11.10
CA THR A 107 -4.41 -0.84 11.81
C THR A 107 -3.06 -0.14 11.62
N ALA A 108 -2.03 -0.85 11.17
CA ALA A 108 -0.74 -0.26 10.81
C ALA A 108 -0.85 0.62 9.54
N MET A 109 -1.81 0.35 8.65
CA MET A 109 -1.96 1.10 7.41
C MET A 109 -2.39 2.55 7.67
N CYS A 110 -1.68 3.49 7.05
CA CYS A 110 -2.02 4.90 7.04
C CYS A 110 -1.67 5.55 5.69
N GLY A 111 -2.04 6.82 5.53
CA GLY A 111 -1.68 7.61 4.36
C GLY A 111 -0.17 7.79 4.20
N PRO A 112 0.28 8.14 2.98
CA PRO A 112 1.71 8.27 2.66
C PRO A 112 2.43 9.34 3.50
N ASP A 113 1.70 10.38 3.91
CA ASP A 113 2.22 11.52 4.68
C ASP A 113 1.54 11.64 6.06
N ASP A 114 0.83 10.60 6.51
CA ASP A 114 0.29 10.57 7.87
C ASP A 114 1.45 10.39 8.87
N ASP A 115 1.30 11.00 10.06
CA ASP A 115 2.27 10.84 11.14
C ASP A 115 2.44 9.37 11.54
N VAL A 116 3.70 8.97 11.79
CA VAL A 116 4.04 7.67 12.37
C VAL A 116 4.09 7.78 13.89
N GLU A 117 3.18 7.07 14.55
CA GLU A 117 3.04 6.98 16.00
C GLU A 117 4.11 6.05 16.59
N ILE A 118 5.16 6.63 17.17
CA ILE A 118 6.24 5.88 17.82
C ILE A 118 5.73 5.26 19.13
N PRO A 119 5.75 3.91 19.29
CA PRO A 119 5.21 3.26 20.47
C PRO A 119 6.00 3.60 21.72
N ARG A 120 5.32 3.58 22.88
CA ARG A 120 5.95 3.90 24.17
C ARG A 120 7.10 2.94 24.46
N GLY A 121 8.28 3.51 24.72
CA GLY A 121 9.48 2.74 25.01
C GLY A 121 10.11 2.14 23.76
N SER A 122 9.78 2.64 22.57
CA SER A 122 10.58 2.40 21.38
C SER A 122 11.98 2.94 21.60
N VAL A 123 12.98 2.19 21.16
CA VAL A 123 14.40 2.56 21.25
C VAL A 123 15.12 2.39 19.92
N LYS A 124 14.54 1.63 18.98
CA LYS A 124 15.12 1.29 17.67
C LYS A 124 14.06 1.32 16.58
N THR A 125 13.29 2.41 16.46
CA THR A 125 12.39 2.60 15.30
C THR A 125 13.21 2.84 14.04
N ASP A 126 12.81 2.17 12.95
CA ASP A 126 13.51 2.16 11.68
C ASP A 126 12.51 2.11 10.51
N TRP A 127 12.96 2.54 9.33
CA TRP A 127 12.17 2.61 8.10
C TRP A 127 12.65 1.56 7.09
N GLU A 128 11.75 1.09 6.22
CA GLU A 128 12.08 0.17 5.13
C GLU A 128 11.17 0.52 3.93
N VAL A 129 11.73 1.03 2.84
CA VAL A 129 10.94 1.37 1.64
C VAL A 129 10.79 0.13 0.77
N GLU A 130 9.55 -0.25 0.50
CA GLU A 130 9.18 -1.51 -0.14
C GLU A 130 8.21 -1.30 -1.30
N LEU A 131 8.22 -2.24 -2.24
CA LEU A 131 7.20 -2.34 -3.28
C LEU A 131 5.95 -3.04 -2.73
N GLY A 132 4.82 -2.32 -2.68
CA GLY A 132 3.52 -2.88 -2.37
C GLY A 132 2.85 -3.48 -3.61
N VAL A 133 2.39 -4.74 -3.50
CA VAL A 133 1.59 -5.41 -4.54
C VAL A 133 0.13 -5.48 -4.10
N VAL A 134 -0.77 -4.89 -4.88
CA VAL A 134 -2.21 -4.85 -4.56
C VAL A 134 -2.94 -5.92 -5.37
N ILE A 135 -3.61 -6.83 -4.67
CA ILE A 135 -4.38 -7.92 -5.27
C ILE A 135 -5.78 -7.43 -5.64
N GLY A 136 -6.14 -7.54 -6.93
CA GLY A 136 -7.46 -7.17 -7.46
C GLY A 136 -8.43 -8.34 -7.56
N THR A 137 -7.92 -9.54 -7.86
CA THR A 137 -8.73 -10.76 -8.00
C THR A 137 -8.28 -11.78 -6.98
N GLY A 138 -9.18 -12.22 -6.10
CA GLY A 138 -8.88 -13.28 -5.14
C GLY A 138 -8.68 -14.64 -5.82
N GLY A 139 -7.98 -15.54 -5.14
CA GLY A 139 -7.77 -16.92 -5.59
C GLY A 139 -7.05 -17.75 -4.54
N LYS A 140 -6.90 -19.04 -4.82
CA LYS A 140 -6.16 -20.02 -4.00
C LYS A 140 -5.47 -20.99 -4.95
N TYR A 141 -4.28 -21.48 -4.59
CA TYR A 141 -3.49 -22.38 -5.44
C TYR A 141 -3.30 -21.80 -6.85
N ILE A 142 -2.92 -20.52 -6.93
CA ILE A 142 -2.66 -19.82 -8.18
C ILE A 142 -1.27 -20.25 -8.66
N ASP A 143 -1.19 -20.74 -9.89
CA ASP A 143 0.09 -21.07 -10.50
C ASP A 143 0.91 -19.80 -10.75
N GLU A 144 2.24 -19.90 -10.64
CA GLU A 144 3.17 -18.79 -10.83
C GLU A 144 2.93 -18.05 -12.16
N ALA A 145 2.71 -18.81 -13.24
CA ALA A 145 2.47 -18.28 -14.58
C ALA A 145 1.19 -17.42 -14.68
N SER A 146 0.24 -17.57 -13.75
CA SER A 146 -1.02 -16.81 -13.70
C SER A 146 -1.01 -15.73 -12.61
N ALA A 147 0.05 -15.62 -11.81
CA ALA A 147 0.06 -14.77 -10.62
C ALA A 147 -0.22 -13.29 -10.93
N LEU A 148 0.36 -12.76 -12.00
CA LEU A 148 0.20 -11.36 -12.39
C LEU A 148 -1.21 -11.01 -12.88
N ASP A 149 -2.05 -11.99 -13.23
CA ASP A 149 -3.45 -11.76 -13.60
C ASP A 149 -4.32 -11.40 -12.38
N HIS A 150 -3.82 -11.68 -11.18
CA HIS A 150 -4.49 -11.34 -9.92
C HIS A 150 -4.09 -9.96 -9.38
N VAL A 151 -3.04 -9.34 -9.91
CA VAL A 151 -2.52 -8.06 -9.46
C VAL A 151 -3.31 -6.91 -10.09
N ALA A 152 -3.87 -6.04 -9.26
CA ALA A 152 -4.50 -4.78 -9.68
C ALA A 152 -3.46 -3.71 -10.02
N GLY A 153 -2.37 -3.68 -9.24
CA GLY A 153 -1.32 -2.70 -9.41
C GLY A 153 -0.35 -2.67 -8.24
N TYR A 154 0.40 -1.59 -8.17
CA TYR A 154 1.52 -1.41 -7.25
C TYR A 154 1.48 -0.07 -6.54
N CYS A 155 2.12 0.02 -5.38
CA CYS A 155 2.28 1.26 -4.62
C CYS A 155 3.60 1.22 -3.83
N VAL A 156 3.97 2.32 -3.21
CA VAL A 156 5.10 2.35 -2.26
C VAL A 156 4.57 2.09 -0.85
N ILE A 157 5.33 1.29 -0.09
CA ILE A 157 5.07 0.99 1.31
C ILE A 157 6.30 1.43 2.11
N ASN A 158 6.07 1.99 3.30
CA ASN A 158 7.12 2.05 4.32
C ASN A 158 6.83 0.98 5.39
N ASP A 159 7.63 -0.09 5.42
CA ASP A 159 7.56 -1.17 6.39
C ASP A 159 8.28 -0.77 7.69
N VAL A 160 7.70 0.22 8.39
CA VAL A 160 8.24 0.74 9.63
C VAL A 160 8.34 -0.38 10.67
N SER A 161 9.44 -0.38 11.40
CA SER A 161 9.83 -1.43 12.33
C SER A 161 10.29 -0.85 13.65
N GLU A 162 9.96 -1.50 14.76
CA GLU A 162 10.69 -1.36 16.03
C GLU A 162 11.57 -2.59 16.19
N ARG A 163 12.89 -2.41 16.07
CA ARG A 163 13.83 -3.53 15.96
C ARG A 163 14.04 -4.29 17.26
N GLU A 164 13.98 -3.62 18.42
CA GLU A 164 14.07 -4.30 19.73
C GLU A 164 12.87 -5.23 19.91
N TYR A 165 11.68 -4.80 19.52
CA TYR A 165 10.44 -5.57 19.63
C TYR A 165 10.45 -6.73 18.64
N GLN A 166 11.00 -6.49 17.44
CA GLN A 166 11.12 -7.48 16.37
C GLN A 166 12.08 -8.62 16.74
N THR A 167 13.27 -8.31 17.29
CA THR A 167 14.37 -9.28 17.41
C THR A 167 14.75 -9.64 18.85
N GLU A 168 14.55 -8.75 19.83
CA GLU A 168 15.06 -8.91 21.20
C GLU A 168 13.97 -9.31 22.21
N ARG A 169 12.69 -9.05 21.90
CA ARG A 169 11.56 -9.38 22.79
C ARG A 169 10.91 -10.73 22.50
N GLY A 170 11.55 -11.56 21.66
CA GLY A 170 11.11 -12.90 21.26
C GLY A 170 9.74 -12.95 20.53
N GLY A 171 9.34 -14.13 20.05
CA GLY A 171 8.05 -14.32 19.37
C GLY A 171 8.12 -14.08 17.85
N THR A 172 7.09 -13.46 17.28
CA THR A 172 6.98 -13.19 15.83
C THR A 172 7.46 -11.78 15.49
N TRP A 173 7.91 -11.57 14.24
CA TRP A 173 8.31 -10.24 13.74
C TRP A 173 7.15 -9.24 13.77
N ASP A 174 5.91 -9.71 13.67
CA ASP A 174 4.68 -8.92 13.75
C ASP A 174 4.67 -7.99 14.99
N LYS A 175 5.34 -8.38 16.08
CA LYS A 175 5.42 -7.56 17.31
C LYS A 175 6.10 -6.22 17.10
N GLY A 176 7.20 -6.18 16.34
CA GLY A 176 7.90 -4.94 16.00
C GLY A 176 7.39 -4.28 14.72
N LYS A 177 6.59 -5.00 13.94
CA LYS A 177 6.13 -4.58 12.61
C LYS A 177 4.69 -4.08 12.59
N GLY A 178 3.86 -4.50 13.56
CA GLY A 178 2.42 -4.31 13.53
C GLY A 178 1.88 -3.12 14.34
N CYS A 179 2.71 -2.20 14.83
CA CYS A 179 2.21 -1.03 15.53
C CYS A 179 1.29 -0.19 14.62
N ASP A 180 0.34 0.53 15.22
CA ASP A 180 -0.52 1.44 14.46
C ASP A 180 0.35 2.45 13.71
N THR A 181 -0.05 2.83 12.49
CA THR A 181 0.69 3.69 11.55
C THR A 181 2.05 3.18 11.05
N PHE A 182 2.45 1.93 11.32
CA PHE A 182 3.72 1.35 10.82
C PHE A 182 3.65 0.80 9.38
N GLY A 183 2.63 1.18 8.61
CA GLY A 183 2.49 0.84 7.20
C GLY A 183 1.95 1.99 6.35
N PRO A 184 2.63 3.16 6.28
CA PRO A 184 2.33 4.18 5.27
C PRO A 184 2.27 3.56 3.88
N THR A 185 1.16 3.78 3.17
CA THR A 185 0.84 3.10 1.90
C THR A 185 0.36 4.08 0.85
N GLY A 186 1.12 4.29 -0.23
CA GLY A 186 0.73 5.22 -1.28
C GLY A 186 1.92 5.74 -2.10
N PRO A 187 1.89 7.01 -2.57
CA PRO A 187 0.78 7.97 -2.49
C PRO A 187 -0.43 7.60 -3.37
N TRP A 188 -0.25 6.71 -4.33
CA TRP A 188 -1.30 6.19 -5.19
C TRP A 188 -1.01 4.73 -5.58
N LEU A 189 -2.07 4.02 -5.94
CA LEU A 189 -2.04 2.75 -6.66
C LEU A 189 -1.79 3.04 -8.15
N VAL A 190 -0.65 2.58 -8.66
CA VAL A 190 -0.34 2.55 -10.09
C VAL A 190 -0.87 1.24 -10.66
N THR A 191 -1.76 1.29 -11.66
CA THR A 191 -2.30 0.06 -12.27
C THR A 191 -1.23 -0.70 -13.04
N LYS A 192 -1.38 -2.02 -13.15
CA LYS A 192 -0.38 -2.94 -13.72
C LYS A 192 0.15 -2.51 -15.10
N ASP A 193 -0.70 -1.92 -15.93
CA ASP A 193 -0.40 -1.44 -17.29
C ASP A 193 0.56 -0.24 -17.35
N GLU A 194 0.79 0.47 -16.25
CA GLU A 194 1.74 1.61 -16.17
C GLU A 194 3.10 1.23 -15.58
N ALA A 195 3.22 0.03 -15.01
CA ALA A 195 4.37 -0.40 -14.23
C ALA A 195 5.30 -1.36 -15.01
N GLY A 196 5.33 -1.24 -16.34
CA GLY A 196 6.08 -2.10 -17.26
C GLY A 196 6.68 -1.33 -18.43
#